data_AF-D6M468-F1
#
_entry.id   AF-D6M468-F1
#
_cell.length_a   1.000
_cell.length_b   1.000
_cell.length_c   1.000
_cell.angle_alpha   90.00
_cell.angle_beta   90.00
_cell.angle_gamma   90.00
#
_symmetry.space_group_name_H-M   'P 1'
#
loop_
_entity.id
_entity.type
_entity.pdbx_description
1 polymer ?
#
loop_
_entity_poly.entity_id
_entity_poly.type
_entity_poly.pdbx_seq_one_letter_code
_entity_poly.pdbx_strand_id
1 'polypeptide(L)'
;RDSAGRRRTGRCSNGVVVRGGKLDYLNLRGAKLKDVVFEACVLVEPDFAGAGLERVAFVDCVVKGADFHKVTLKDVDLRQAAELGVAAGIGGLRGAAISPDQLIDLAPALAAELGMRVLDPGE
;
A
#
# COMPACT_ATOMS: atom_id res chain seq x y z
N ARG A 1 -9.59 2.06 -31.14
CA ARG A 1 -10.50 0.92 -30.89
C ARG A 1 -10.49 0.69 -29.40
N ASP A 2 -11.55 1.22 -28.79
CA ASP A 2 -12.23 0.83 -27.56
C ASP A 2 -11.47 0.97 -26.23
N SER A 3 -11.52 2.22 -25.76
CA SER A 3 -11.76 2.61 -24.38
C SER A 3 -12.90 1.81 -23.72
N ALA A 4 -12.60 0.97 -22.73
CA ALA A 4 -13.44 0.72 -21.53
C ALA A 4 -12.91 -0.48 -20.73
N GLY A 5 -11.87 -0.27 -19.93
CA GLY A 5 -11.37 -1.22 -18.94
C GLY A 5 -11.40 -0.67 -17.52
N ARG A 6 -12.33 0.24 -17.20
CA ARG A 6 -12.52 0.73 -15.83
C ARG A 6 -13.15 -0.39 -15.01
N ARG A 7 -12.30 -1.29 -14.48
CA ARG A 7 -12.72 -2.31 -13.51
C ARG A 7 -13.40 -1.57 -12.37
N ARG A 8 -14.71 -1.80 -12.26
CA ARG A 8 -15.55 -1.26 -11.19
C ARG A 8 -14.90 -1.65 -9.87
N THR A 9 -14.64 -0.64 -9.04
CA THR A 9 -14.30 -0.75 -7.63
C THR A 9 -15.04 -1.93 -7.01
N GLY A 10 -14.28 -2.95 -6.63
CA GLY A 10 -14.79 -4.19 -6.09
C GLY A 10 -15.60 -3.90 -4.82
N ARG A 11 -16.92 -4.01 -4.91
CA ARG A 11 -17.66 -4.49 -3.75
C ARG A 11 -17.31 -5.95 -3.60
N CYS A 12 -16.49 -6.25 -2.61
CA CYS A 12 -16.33 -7.60 -2.11
C CYS A 12 -17.71 -8.03 -1.60
N SER A 13 -18.44 -8.84 -2.36
CA SER A 13 -19.79 -9.28 -1.98
C SER A 13 -19.81 -10.14 -0.71
N ASN A 14 -18.64 -10.59 -0.22
CA ASN A 14 -18.42 -11.28 1.05
C ASN A 14 -17.20 -10.74 1.85
N GLY A 15 -16.72 -9.53 1.54
CA GLY A 15 -15.49 -9.00 2.15
C GLY A 15 -15.72 -8.11 3.37
N VAL A 16 -14.67 -7.91 4.17
CA VAL A 16 -14.69 -6.98 5.30
C VAL A 16 -14.41 -5.57 4.78
N VAL A 17 -15.24 -4.60 5.17
CA VAL A 17 -14.99 -3.18 4.87
C VAL A 17 -14.76 -2.43 6.18
N VAL A 18 -13.60 -1.81 6.29
CA VAL A 18 -13.25 -0.87 7.37
C VAL A 18 -13.42 0.53 6.80
N ARG A 19 -14.28 1.35 7.41
CA ARG A 19 -14.65 2.66 6.88
C ARG A 19 -14.34 3.79 7.84
N GLY A 20 -13.69 4.82 7.34
CA GLY A 20 -13.43 6.04 8.09
C GLY A 20 -12.48 5.84 9.27
N GLY A 21 -12.28 6.91 10.01
CA GLY A 21 -11.53 6.89 11.26
C GLY A 21 -10.03 7.04 11.09
N LYS A 22 -9.40 7.40 12.20
CA LYS A 22 -7.96 7.48 12.36
C LYS A 22 -7.50 6.21 13.08
N LEU A 23 -6.67 5.42 12.41
CA LEU A 23 -6.17 4.13 12.88
C LEU A 23 -4.67 4.27 13.12
N ASP A 24 -4.32 4.97 14.19
CA ASP A 24 -2.92 5.15 14.60
C ASP A 24 -2.40 3.83 15.18
N TYR A 25 -1.17 3.46 14.80
CA TYR A 25 -0.46 2.27 15.29
C TYR A 25 -1.25 0.96 15.11
N LEU A 26 -2.02 0.86 14.03
CA LEU A 26 -2.78 -0.35 13.72
C LEU A 26 -1.82 -1.53 13.55
N ASN A 27 -1.86 -2.47 14.49
CA ASN A 27 -1.01 -3.65 14.45
C ASN A 27 -1.71 -4.81 13.75
N LEU A 28 -1.20 -5.19 12.59
CA LEU A 28 -1.62 -6.33 11.78
C LEU A 28 -0.45 -7.25 11.46
N ARG A 29 0.57 -7.25 12.33
CA ARG A 29 1.76 -8.07 12.21
C ARG A 29 1.38 -9.56 12.11
N GLY A 30 1.86 -10.23 11.07
CA GLY A 30 1.58 -11.65 10.82
C GLY A 30 0.12 -11.98 10.49
N ALA A 31 -0.76 -10.97 10.33
CA ALA A 31 -2.17 -11.18 10.04
C ALA A 31 -2.36 -11.77 8.64
N LYS A 32 -3.49 -12.47 8.44
CA LYS A 32 -3.93 -12.95 7.13
C LYS A 32 -5.19 -12.19 6.76
N LEU A 33 -5.06 -11.24 5.84
CA LEU A 33 -6.17 -10.46 5.32
C LEU A 33 -6.54 -10.96 3.93
N LYS A 34 -7.84 -11.22 3.75
CA LYS A 34 -8.39 -11.70 2.49
C LYS A 34 -9.70 -10.97 2.22
N ASP A 35 -9.83 -10.41 1.03
CA ASP A 35 -11.04 -9.68 0.61
C ASP A 35 -11.39 -8.52 1.58
N VAL A 36 -10.39 -7.68 1.89
CA VAL A 36 -10.55 -6.54 2.82
C VAL A 36 -10.44 -5.22 2.07
N VAL A 37 -11.34 -4.29 2.35
CA VAL A 37 -11.27 -2.91 1.85
C VAL A 37 -11.17 -1.95 3.03
N PHE A 38 -10.11 -1.18 3.09
CA PHE A 38 -10.05 0.03 3.90
C PHE A 38 -10.55 1.18 3.04
N GLU A 39 -11.51 1.96 3.52
CA GLU A 39 -12.15 3.04 2.77
C GLU A 39 -12.18 4.33 3.59
N ALA A 40 -11.62 5.41 3.05
CA ALA A 40 -11.55 6.73 3.70
C ALA A 40 -10.91 6.71 5.10
N CYS A 41 -9.96 5.80 5.33
CA CYS A 41 -9.23 5.69 6.60
C CYS A 41 -7.94 6.52 6.57
N VAL A 42 -7.54 7.03 7.73
CA VAL A 42 -6.19 7.58 7.94
C VAL A 42 -5.42 6.58 8.80
N LEU A 43 -4.45 5.89 8.19
CA LEU A 43 -3.58 4.91 8.86
C LEU A 43 -2.22 5.57 9.10
N VAL A 44 -1.87 5.77 10.37
CA VAL A 44 -0.56 6.31 10.76
C VAL A 44 0.23 5.22 11.45
N GLU A 45 1.40 4.91 10.89
CA GLU A 45 2.32 3.86 11.33
C GLU A 45 1.65 2.47 11.48
N PRO A 46 0.91 1.98 10.47
CA PRO A 46 0.40 0.62 10.52
C PRO A 46 1.54 -0.41 10.40
N ASP A 47 1.51 -1.44 11.24
CA ASP A 47 2.46 -2.56 11.20
C ASP A 47 1.83 -3.73 10.43
N PHE A 48 2.31 -3.96 9.19
CA PHE A 48 1.96 -5.13 8.37
C PHE A 48 3.10 -6.16 8.30
N ALA A 49 4.08 -6.10 9.21
CA ALA A 49 5.26 -6.94 9.12
C ALA A 49 4.87 -8.44 9.18
N GLY A 50 5.34 -9.21 8.20
CA GLY A 50 5.02 -10.63 8.06
C GLY A 50 3.56 -10.94 7.70
N ALA A 51 2.72 -9.94 7.42
CA ALA A 51 1.32 -10.18 7.06
C ALA A 51 1.18 -10.77 5.65
N GLY A 52 0.08 -11.49 5.42
CA GLY A 52 -0.37 -11.91 4.11
C GLY A 52 -1.61 -11.16 3.69
N LEU A 53 -1.54 -10.39 2.59
CA LEU A 53 -2.65 -9.65 2.04
C LEU A 53 -3.04 -10.22 0.67
N GLU A 54 -4.26 -10.76 0.57
CA GLU A 54 -4.85 -11.27 -0.67
C GLU A 54 -6.10 -10.44 -1.03
N ARG A 55 -6.10 -9.77 -2.20
CA ARG A 55 -7.20 -8.91 -2.65
C ARG A 55 -7.60 -7.87 -1.59
N VAL A 56 -6.60 -7.14 -1.11
CA VAL A 56 -6.78 -6.02 -0.18
C VAL A 56 -6.64 -4.70 -0.92
N ALA A 57 -7.52 -3.75 -0.62
CA ALA A 57 -7.51 -2.42 -1.22
C ALA A 57 -7.58 -1.32 -0.15
N PHE A 58 -6.93 -0.20 -0.44
CA PHE A 58 -6.95 1.02 0.37
C PHE A 58 -7.57 2.14 -0.48
N VAL A 59 -8.87 2.34 -0.39
CA VAL A 59 -9.63 3.28 -1.23
C VAL A 59 -9.76 4.62 -0.53
N ASP A 60 -9.25 5.67 -1.16
CA ASP A 60 -9.25 7.04 -0.62
C ASP A 60 -8.63 7.12 0.79
N CYS A 61 -7.70 6.19 1.08
CA CYS A 61 -7.00 6.13 2.35
C CYS A 61 -5.71 6.94 2.31
N VAL A 62 -5.35 7.48 3.46
CA VAL A 62 -4.04 8.08 3.71
C VAL A 62 -3.24 7.07 4.54
N VAL A 63 -2.17 6.51 3.97
CA VAL A 63 -1.28 5.56 4.66
C VAL A 63 0.05 6.25 4.90
N LYS A 64 0.47 6.42 6.15
CA LYS A 64 1.73 7.07 6.52
C LYS A 64 2.59 6.14 7.35
N GLY A 65 3.87 6.02 7.00
CA GLY A 65 4.85 5.27 7.79
C GLY A 65 4.54 3.79 7.93
N ALA A 66 3.96 3.14 6.91
CA ALA A 66 3.65 1.71 6.99
C ALA A 66 4.92 0.85 7.04
N ASP A 67 4.89 -0.21 7.86
CA ASP A 67 5.90 -1.26 7.84
C ASP A 67 5.39 -2.46 7.02
N PHE A 68 6.06 -2.74 5.90
CA PHE A 68 5.80 -3.86 5.01
C PHE A 68 6.86 -4.97 5.09
N HIS A 69 7.68 -5.00 6.13
CA HIS A 69 8.77 -5.96 6.25
C HIS A 69 8.27 -7.41 6.20
N LYS A 70 8.78 -8.22 5.27
CA LYS A 70 8.36 -9.62 5.04
C LYS A 70 6.86 -9.79 4.75
N VAL A 71 6.17 -8.75 4.30
CA VAL A 71 4.78 -8.87 3.85
C VAL A 71 4.71 -9.74 2.58
N THR A 72 3.61 -10.45 2.40
CA THR A 72 3.29 -11.15 1.15
C THR A 72 2.02 -10.58 0.55
N LEU A 73 2.10 -10.15 -0.71
CA LEU A 73 1.00 -9.52 -1.43
C LEU A 73 0.54 -10.41 -2.58
N LYS A 74 -0.78 -10.56 -2.72
CA LYS A 74 -1.40 -11.24 -3.86
C LYS A 74 -2.63 -10.45 -4.32
N ASP A 75 -2.63 -10.01 -5.57
CA ASP A 75 -3.72 -9.22 -6.16
C ASP A 75 -4.02 -7.93 -5.36
N VAL A 76 -2.96 -7.22 -4.93
CA VAL A 76 -3.07 -5.97 -4.16
C VAL A 76 -2.87 -4.77 -5.08
N ASP A 77 -3.85 -3.87 -5.09
CA ASP A 77 -3.83 -2.62 -5.84
C ASP A 77 -3.80 -1.43 -4.87
N LEU A 78 -2.66 -0.73 -4.84
CA LEU A 78 -2.43 0.41 -3.96
C LEU A 78 -2.75 1.74 -4.65
N ARG A 79 -3.07 1.75 -5.96
CA ARG A 79 -3.33 2.98 -6.74
C ARG A 79 -4.50 3.81 -6.25
N GLN A 80 -5.39 3.20 -5.45
CA GLN A 80 -6.56 3.87 -4.89
C GLN A 80 -6.27 4.56 -3.55
N ALA A 81 -5.07 4.39 -2.98
CA ALA A 81 -4.66 5.13 -1.80
C ALA A 81 -4.34 6.57 -2.20
N ALA A 82 -4.90 7.53 -1.46
CA ALA A 82 -4.68 8.95 -1.67
C ALA A 82 -3.24 9.36 -1.34
N GLU A 83 -2.65 8.74 -0.32
CA GLU A 83 -1.24 8.90 0.06
C GLU A 83 -0.67 7.54 0.47
N LEU A 84 0.58 7.27 0.09
CA LEU A 84 1.28 6.03 0.41
C LEU A 84 2.70 6.31 0.90
N GLY A 85 2.86 6.36 2.22
CA GLY A 85 4.15 6.45 2.90
C GLY A 85 4.56 5.11 3.48
N VAL A 86 5.77 4.66 3.15
CA VAL A 86 6.37 3.42 3.67
C VAL A 86 7.57 3.77 4.53
N ALA A 87 7.57 3.35 5.78
CA ALA A 87 8.69 3.54 6.70
C ALA A 87 9.72 2.42 6.60
N ALA A 88 9.28 1.18 6.35
CA ALA A 88 10.15 0.01 6.31
C ALA A 88 9.61 -1.08 5.38
N GLY A 89 10.53 -1.92 4.88
CA GLY A 89 10.16 -3.11 4.12
C GLY A 89 9.58 -2.82 2.74
N ILE A 90 10.04 -1.77 2.05
CA ILE A 90 9.57 -1.39 0.71
C ILE A 90 9.68 -2.52 -0.31
N GLY A 91 10.68 -3.40 -0.20
CA GLY A 91 10.82 -4.61 -1.03
C GLY A 91 9.63 -5.58 -0.90
N GLY A 92 8.89 -5.51 0.21
CA GLY A 92 7.64 -6.23 0.44
C GLY A 92 6.48 -5.81 -0.47
N LEU A 93 6.57 -4.65 -1.12
CA LEU A 93 5.59 -4.19 -2.12
C LEU A 93 5.70 -4.92 -3.46
N ARG A 94 6.63 -5.86 -3.61
CA ARG A 94 6.82 -6.64 -4.85
C ARG A 94 5.48 -7.22 -5.34
N GLY A 95 5.14 -6.89 -6.58
CA GLY A 95 3.92 -7.39 -7.24
C GLY A 95 2.66 -6.55 -6.97
N ALA A 96 2.72 -5.54 -6.11
CA ALA A 96 1.63 -4.57 -5.96
C ALA A 96 1.58 -3.62 -7.17
N ALA A 97 0.37 -3.17 -7.51
CA ALA A 97 0.18 -2.08 -8.46
C ALA A 97 0.23 -0.73 -7.72
N ILE A 98 1.06 0.20 -8.19
CA ILE A 98 1.16 1.59 -7.71
C ILE A 98 0.97 2.58 -8.87
N SER A 99 0.67 3.84 -8.56
CA SER A 99 0.53 4.91 -9.55
C SER A 99 1.89 5.59 -9.84
N PRO A 100 2.02 6.38 -10.93
CA PRO A 100 3.22 7.17 -11.17
C PRO A 100 3.55 8.16 -10.04
N ASP A 101 2.53 8.80 -9.46
CA ASP A 101 2.72 9.74 -8.36
C ASP A 101 3.27 9.01 -7.11
N GLN A 102 2.69 7.84 -6.80
CA GLN A 102 3.19 7.00 -5.71
C GLN A 102 4.63 6.52 -5.97
N LEU A 103 5.02 6.26 -7.22
CA LEU A 103 6.40 5.91 -7.54
C LEU A 103 7.37 7.05 -7.20
N ILE A 104 6.98 8.31 -7.46
CA ILE A 104 7.78 9.49 -7.10
C ILE A 104 7.93 9.57 -5.58
N ASP A 105 6.84 9.41 -4.84
CA ASP A 105 6.85 9.45 -3.36
C ASP A 105 7.70 8.33 -2.76
N LEU A 106 7.67 7.13 -3.36
CA LEU A 106 8.41 5.96 -2.90
C LEU A 106 9.85 5.89 -3.44
N ALA A 107 10.23 6.74 -4.39
CA ALA A 107 11.54 6.69 -5.04
C ALA A 107 12.72 6.71 -4.05
N PRO A 108 12.72 7.55 -2.98
CA PRO A 108 13.81 7.53 -2.00
C PRO A 108 13.94 6.19 -1.27
N ALA A 109 12.81 5.59 -0.86
CA ALA A 109 12.80 4.30 -0.17
C ALA A 109 13.26 3.17 -1.10
N LEU A 110 12.83 3.19 -2.36
CA LEU A 110 13.26 2.22 -3.38
C LEU A 110 14.76 2.35 -3.69
N ALA A 111 15.28 3.57 -3.83
CA ALA A 111 16.70 3.80 -4.04
C ALA A 111 17.52 3.26 -2.86
N ALA A 112 17.10 3.52 -1.62
CA ALA A 112 17.74 3.00 -0.42
C ALA A 112 17.73 1.46 -0.36
N GLU A 113 16.59 0.83 -0.66
CA GLU A 113 16.46 -0.64 -0.71
C GLU A 113 17.39 -1.27 -1.77
N LEU A 114 17.58 -0.59 -2.90
CA LEU A 114 18.48 -1.03 -3.96
C LEU A 114 19.96 -0.69 -3.69
N GLY A 115 20.27 0.00 -2.60
CA GLY A 115 21.62 0.48 -2.28
C GLY A 115 22.11 1.58 -3.22
N MET A 116 21.20 2.28 -3.89
CA MET A 116 21.53 3.41 -4.75
C MET A 116 21.83 4.65 -3.93
N ARG A 117 22.88 5.37 -4.33
CA ARG A 117 23.16 6.72 -3.84
C ARG A 117 22.51 7.71 -4.81
N VAL A 118 21.55 8.48 -4.32
CA VAL A 118 20.95 9.58 -5.06
C VAL A 118 21.79 10.82 -4.75
N LEU A 119 22.40 11.39 -5.79
CA LEU A 119 23.30 12.53 -5.70
C LEU A 119 22.79 13.60 -6.66
N ASP A 120 22.86 14.87 -6.25
CA ASP A 120 22.58 15.97 -7.15
C ASP A 120 23.77 16.19 -8.10
N PRO A 121 23.53 16.54 -9.38
CA PRO A 121 24.61 16.86 -10.30
C PRO A 121 25.42 18.07 -9.78
N GLY A 122 26.63 17.84 -9.30
CA GLY A 122 27.55 18.90 -8.83
C GLY A 122 28.00 18.77 -7.38
N GLU A 123 27.49 17.80 -6.61
CA GLU A 123 28.09 17.33 -5.35
C GLU A 123 29.23 16.32 -5.56
#